data_AF-A0A954BCC9-F1
#
_entry.id   AF-A0A954BCC9-F1
#
_cell.length_a   1.000
_cell.length_b   1.000
_cell.length_c   1.000
_cell.angle_alpha   90.00
_cell.angle_beta   90.00
_cell.angle_gamma   90.00
#
_symmetry.space_group_name_H-M   'P 1'
#
loop_
_entity.id
_entity.type
_entity.pdbx_description
1 polymer ?
#
loop_
_entity_poly.entity_id
_entity_poly.type
_entity_poly.pdbx_seq_one_letter_code
_entity_poly.pdbx_strand_id
1 'polypeptide(L)'
;LQAEIVREALSATELTASMRSFPDSSPEELQAITPPTLIICGDRDNEHGDPAALAAHFRNARAERITGSHTGTLKNPEFAAKLLDFLTLDERTQKAY
;
A
#
# COMPACT_ATOMS: atom_id res chain seq x y z
N LEU A 1 12.27 25.18 27.55
CA LEU A 1 11.43 24.15 28.21
C LEU A 1 11.29 22.98 27.23
N GLN A 2 12.29 22.10 27.20
CA GLN A 2 12.23 20.82 26.47
C GLN A 2 12.32 19.70 27.50
N ALA A 3 11.15 19.36 28.03
CA ALA A 3 10.84 18.22 28.88
C ALA A 3 9.30 18.20 28.83
N GLU A 4 8.58 17.18 28.43
CA GLU A 4 8.74 15.76 28.73
C GLU A 4 7.67 15.05 27.87
N ILE A 5 8.04 14.54 26.69
CA ILE A 5 7.18 13.57 26.00
C ILE A 5 7.59 12.22 26.57
N VAL A 6 6.86 11.78 27.59
CA VAL A 6 6.97 10.43 28.16
C VAL A 6 6.74 9.44 27.01
N ARG A 7 7.82 8.83 26.53
CA ARG A 7 7.77 7.66 25.66
C ARG A 7 7.51 6.45 26.54
N GLU A 8 6.25 6.19 26.82
CA GLU A 8 5.84 4.89 27.36
C GLU A 8 5.95 3.87 26.20
N ALA A 9 6.87 2.91 26.34
CA ALA A 9 7.00 1.84 25.36
C ALA A 9 5.85 0.87 25.58
N LEU A 10 5.00 0.69 24.56
CA LEU A 10 3.92 -0.29 24.57
C LEU A 10 4.48 -1.67 24.92
N SER A 11 3.79 -2.38 25.81
CA SER A 11 4.08 -3.78 26.12
C SER A 11 3.91 -4.65 24.87
N ALA A 12 4.56 -5.81 24.85
CA ALA A 12 4.40 -6.77 23.75
C ALA A 12 2.93 -7.15 23.51
N THR A 13 2.12 -7.18 24.57
CA THR A 13 0.68 -7.43 24.50
C THR A 13 -0.06 -6.30 23.77
N GLU A 14 0.23 -5.05 24.11
CA GLU A 14 -0.39 -3.88 23.46
C GLU A 14 0.05 -3.74 22.00
N LEU A 15 1.32 -4.04 21.70
CA LEU A 15 1.82 -4.08 20.32
C LEU A 15 1.10 -5.18 19.51
N THR A 16 0.94 -6.36 20.09
CA THR A 16 0.20 -7.48 19.47
C THR A 16 -1.27 -7.12 19.26
N ALA A 17 -1.91 -6.46 20.24
CA ALA A 17 -3.29 -6.01 20.13
C ALA A 17 -3.46 -4.95 19.02
N SER A 18 -2.51 -4.03 18.90
CA SER A 18 -2.50 -3.01 17.83
C SER A 18 -2.29 -3.61 16.44
N MET A 19 -1.53 -4.70 16.30
CA MET A 19 -1.43 -5.37 15.00
C MET A 19 -2.73 -6.09 14.64
N ARG A 20 -3.39 -6.72 15.63
CA ARG A 20 -4.68 -7.41 15.44
C ARG A 20 -5.86 -6.48 15.16
N SER A 21 -5.74 -5.17 15.40
CA SER A 21 -6.82 -4.23 15.05
C SER A 21 -6.93 -3.99 13.54
N PHE A 22 -5.95 -4.42 12.76
CA PHE A 22 -6.00 -4.42 11.30
C PHE A 22 -6.25 -5.85 10.82
N PRO A 23 -7.51 -6.26 10.59
CA PRO A 23 -7.76 -7.60 10.07
C PRO A 23 -7.15 -7.74 8.68
N ASP A 24 -6.38 -8.82 8.47
CA ASP A 24 -5.84 -9.17 7.15
C ASP A 24 -6.98 -9.51 6.20
N SER A 25 -6.88 -9.03 4.96
CA SER A 25 -7.78 -9.49 3.89
C SER A 25 -7.38 -10.89 3.42
N SER A 26 -8.35 -11.78 3.26
CA SER A 26 -8.11 -13.11 2.70
C SER A 26 -7.82 -13.02 1.19
N PRO A 27 -7.10 -13.99 0.60
CA PRO A 27 -6.93 -14.05 -0.86
C PRO A 27 -8.25 -14.03 -1.64
N GLU A 28 -9.30 -14.68 -1.12
CA GLU A 28 -10.64 -14.68 -1.71
C GLU A 28 -11.27 -13.28 -1.71
N GLU A 29 -11.09 -12.52 -0.63
CA GLU A 29 -11.54 -11.13 -0.55
C GLU A 29 -10.80 -10.24 -1.56
N LEU A 30 -9.48 -10.45 -1.74
CA LEU A 30 -8.70 -9.75 -2.75
C LEU A 30 -9.11 -10.12 -4.18
N GLN A 31 -9.48 -11.39 -4.43
CA GLN A 31 -9.99 -11.84 -5.73
C GLN A 31 -11.40 -11.32 -6.06
N ALA A 32 -12.17 -10.95 -5.04
CA ALA A 32 -13.49 -10.35 -5.21
C ALA A 32 -13.41 -8.89 -5.71
N ILE A 33 -12.24 -8.24 -5.60
CA ILE A 33 -12.00 -6.90 -6.16
C ILE A 33 -11.92 -7.03 -7.68
N THR A 34 -13.00 -6.60 -8.35
CA THR A 34 -13.14 -6.63 -9.81
C THR A 34 -12.62 -5.38 -10.53
N PRO A 35 -12.64 -4.15 -9.95
CA PRO A 35 -12.00 -3.01 -10.60
C PRO A 35 -10.52 -3.27 -10.87
N PRO A 36 -9.93 -2.64 -11.90
CA PRO A 36 -8.48 -2.59 -12.03
C PRO A 36 -7.86 -2.03 -10.74
N THR A 37 -6.73 -2.58 -10.33
CA THR A 37 -6.03 -2.15 -9.10
C THR A 37 -4.57 -1.86 -9.41
N LEU A 38 -4.08 -0.72 -8.93
CA LEU A 38 -2.67 -0.37 -8.97
C LEU A 38 -2.09 -0.44 -7.56
N ILE A 39 -0.96 -1.14 -7.41
CA ILE A 39 -0.15 -1.16 -6.19
C ILE A 39 1.16 -0.43 -6.49
N ILE A 40 1.45 0.67 -5.79
CA ILE A 40 2.70 1.41 -5.95
C ILE A 40 3.52 1.24 -4.67
N CYS A 41 4.78 0.85 -4.81
CA CYS A 41 5.70 0.66 -3.70
C CYS A 41 7.05 1.33 -3.99
N GLY A 42 7.74 1.79 -2.94
CA GLY A 42 9.09 2.29 -3.06
C GLY A 42 10.09 1.17 -3.36
N ASP A 43 11.10 1.41 -4.18
CA ASP A 43 12.16 0.45 -4.48
C ASP A 43 13.00 0.03 -3.26
N ARG A 44 12.99 0.86 -2.21
CA ARG A 44 13.63 0.61 -0.91
C ARG A 44 12.63 0.32 0.21
N ASP A 45 11.35 0.15 -0.10
CA ASP A 45 10.33 -0.27 0.86
C ASP A 45 10.22 -1.80 0.86
N ASN A 46 10.70 -2.41 1.95
CA ASN A 46 10.59 -3.85 2.19
C ASN A 46 9.87 -4.14 3.52
N GLU A 47 9.13 -3.16 4.05
CA GLU A 47 8.50 -3.27 5.38
C GLU A 47 7.26 -4.17 5.36
N HIS A 48 6.59 -4.27 4.21
CA HIS A 48 5.28 -4.92 4.05
C HIS A 48 5.26 -6.06 3.01
N GLY A 49 6.44 -6.61 2.70
CA GLY A 49 6.58 -7.71 1.74
C GLY A 49 6.71 -7.28 0.28
N ASP A 50 6.48 -8.21 -0.65
CA ASP A 50 6.65 -7.97 -2.08
C ASP A 50 5.34 -7.50 -2.75
N PRO A 51 5.29 -6.30 -3.34
CA PRO A 51 4.09 -5.80 -4.01
C PRO A 51 3.67 -6.67 -5.21
N ALA A 52 4.60 -7.35 -5.89
CA ALA A 52 4.25 -8.24 -6.99
C ALA A 52 3.52 -9.51 -6.50
N ALA A 53 3.97 -10.07 -5.37
CA ALA A 53 3.27 -11.17 -4.70
C ALA A 53 1.87 -10.75 -4.25
N LEU A 54 1.72 -9.54 -3.69
CA LEU A 54 0.40 -9.00 -3.34
C LEU A 54 -0.50 -8.88 -4.56
N ALA A 55 0.00 -8.30 -5.67
CA ALA A 55 -0.77 -8.14 -6.90
C ALA A 55 -1.29 -9.48 -7.47
N ALA A 56 -0.54 -10.57 -7.30
CA ALA A 56 -0.92 -11.89 -7.75
C ALA A 56 -2.17 -12.46 -7.04
N HIS A 57 -2.56 -11.91 -5.89
CA HIS A 57 -3.80 -12.28 -5.20
C HIS A 57 -5.05 -11.58 -5.74
N PHE A 58 -4.88 -10.54 -6.57
CA PHE A 58 -6.00 -9.82 -7.18
C PHE A 58 -6.31 -10.37 -8.57
N ARG A 59 -7.55 -10.19 -9.01
CA ARG A 59 -7.98 -10.57 -10.36
C ARG A 59 -7.37 -9.67 -11.45
N ASN A 60 -7.31 -8.37 -11.20
CA ASN A 60 -6.98 -7.33 -12.19
C ASN A 60 -5.99 -6.31 -11.62
N ALA A 61 -4.93 -6.74 -10.94
CA ALA A 61 -3.94 -5.82 -10.38
C ALA A 61 -2.61 -5.82 -11.13
N ARG A 62 -1.88 -4.71 -11.01
CA ARG A 62 -0.44 -4.65 -11.30
C ARG A 62 0.31 -3.93 -10.19
N ALA A 63 1.56 -4.30 -10.01
CA ALA A 63 2.49 -3.67 -9.07
C ALA A 63 3.54 -2.84 -9.82
N GLU A 64 3.83 -1.64 -9.30
CA GLU A 64 4.88 -0.76 -9.79
C GLU A 64 5.85 -0.44 -8.65
N ARG A 65 7.15 -0.52 -8.92
CA ARG A 65 8.19 -0.03 -8.01
C ARG A 65 8.74 1.29 -8.54
N ILE A 66 8.83 2.28 -7.65
CA ILE A 66 9.35 3.61 -7.97
C ILE A 66 10.40 4.03 -6.97
N THR A 67 11.25 5.01 -7.29
CA THR A 67 12.32 5.40 -6.37
C THR A 67 11.76 5.97 -5.06
N GLY A 68 12.10 5.36 -3.91
CA GLY A 68 11.61 5.83 -2.62
C GLY A 68 11.60 4.79 -1.51
N SER A 69 11.43 5.27 -0.27
CA SER A 69 11.07 4.44 0.89
C SER A 69 9.56 4.50 1.13
N HIS A 70 9.05 3.76 2.12
CA HIS A 70 7.61 3.67 2.44
C HIS A 70 6.86 5.01 2.35
N THR A 71 7.24 5.99 3.17
CA THR A 71 6.64 7.34 3.14
C THR A 71 7.34 8.32 2.20
N GLY A 72 8.61 8.08 1.86
CA GLY A 72 9.40 8.96 0.99
C GLY A 72 8.87 9.01 -0.45
N THR A 73 8.19 7.95 -0.85
CA THR A 73 7.62 7.77 -2.20
C THR A 73 6.49 8.78 -2.50
N LEU A 74 5.72 9.22 -1.50
CA LEU A 74 4.57 10.11 -1.70
C LEU A 74 4.93 11.48 -2.29
N LYS A 75 6.18 11.94 -2.08
CA LYS A 75 6.67 13.22 -2.63
C LYS A 75 7.38 13.06 -3.97
N ASN A 76 7.58 11.82 -4.44
CA ASN A 76 8.22 11.56 -5.72
C ASN A 76 7.22 11.89 -6.85
N PRO A 77 7.57 12.78 -7.81
CA PRO A 77 6.74 13.04 -8.99
C PRO A 77 6.34 11.78 -9.78
N GLU A 78 7.17 10.74 -9.75
CA GLU A 78 6.88 9.45 -10.37
C GLU A 78 5.63 8.78 -9.79
N PHE A 79 5.35 8.94 -8.49
CA PHE A 79 4.13 8.42 -7.87
C PHE A 79 2.89 9.01 -8.54
N ALA A 80 2.87 10.34 -8.70
CA ALA A 80 1.76 11.04 -9.35
C ALA A 80 1.64 10.66 -10.83
N ALA A 81 2.77 10.49 -11.53
CA ALA A 81 2.78 10.06 -12.93
C ALA A 81 2.16 8.66 -13.09
N LYS A 82 2.59 7.67 -12.29
CA LYS A 82 2.06 6.30 -12.33
C LYS A 82 0.57 6.23 -11.97
N LEU A 83 0.15 7.04 -11.00
CA LEU A 83 -1.26 7.15 -10.64
C LEU A 83 -2.09 7.74 -11.79
N LEU A 84 -1.61 8.83 -12.41
CA LEU A 84 -2.30 9.46 -13.53
C LEU A 84 -2.40 8.50 -14.72
N ASP A 85 -1.29 7.85 -15.09
CA ASP A 85 -1.24 6.84 -16.16
C ASP A 85 -2.30 5.75 -15.93
N PHE A 86 -2.45 5.26 -14.70
CA PHE A 86 -3.46 4.27 -14.36
C PHE A 86 -4.90 4.77 -14.49
N LEU A 87 -5.15 6.02 -14.15
CA LEU A 87 -6.48 6.63 -14.25
C LEU A 87 -6.86 7.03 -15.68
N THR A 88 -5.87 7.33 -16.53
CA THR A 88 -6.13 7.84 -17.89
C THR A 88 -6.00 6.80 -19.01
N LEU A 89 -5.18 5.76 -18.83
CA LEU A 89 -4.89 4.79 -19.89
C LEU A 89 -5.75 3.52 -19.84
N ASP A 90 -6.46 3.26 -18.74
CA ASP A 90 -7.34 2.09 -18.66
C ASP A 90 -8.79 2.51 -18.95
N GLU A 91 -9.29 2.23 -20.16
CA GLU A 91 -10.68 2.51 -20.54
C GLU A 91 -11.70 1.85 -19.57
N ARG A 92 -11.28 0.83 -18.81
CA ARG A 92 -12.10 0.17 -17.79
C ARG A 92 -12.16 0.93 -16.47
N THR A 93 -11.14 1.69 -16.07
CA THR A 93 -11.25 2.61 -14.92
C THR A 93 -12.12 3.81 -15.26
N GLN A 94 -12.13 4.24 -16.54
CA GLN A 94 -12.96 5.35 -17.00
C GLN A 94 -14.46 5.01 -17.05
N LYS A 95 -14.86 3.76 -17.28
CA LYS A 95 -16.27 3.32 -17.29
C LYS A 95 -16.88 3.09 -15.90
N ALA A 96 -16.06 3.06 -14.86
CA ALA A 96 -16.51 2.78 -13.49
C ALA A 96 -16.98 4.03 -12.71
N TYR A 97 -16.87 5.22 -13.31
CA TYR A 97 -17.26 6.52 -12.72
C TYR A 97 -18.23 7.28 -13.63
#